data_AF-A0A0F5JND8-F1
#
_entry.id   AF-A0A0F5JND8-F1
#
_cell.length_a   1.000
_cell.length_b   1.000
_cell.length_c   1.000
_cell.angle_alpha   90.00
_cell.angle_beta   90.00
_cell.angle_gamma   90.00
#
_symmetry.space_group_name_H-M   'P 1'
#
loop_
_entity.id
_entity.type
_entity.pdbx_description
1 polymer ?
#
loop_
_entity_poly.entity_id
_entity_poly.type
_entity_poly.pdbx_seq_one_letter_code
_entity_poly.pdbx_strand_id
1 'polypeptide(L)'
;MHIDFAPPSNGTYNNAGSSRQLANYMEHEDLERMEKGIYTEGFFNLTDDNIYKSKVIKDIDSNIGQLLKTDAKFYAIHVSPSEKELRVMGSTEQEQTEAMKRYIREVFIPEYAKNFNKGLSETDIKFYGKIHFDRNRSDNNLNMHCHLIVGRKDQSNKKKLSPLTNHKDTKNGVIKGGFDRVNLFQEAEQGFDKLFGYNRQLSESFEYANTMKNGSINDKLKMQEQKLQEPKQYLVGENKIRIFQSSEKDNMISCNLNSKVDTKHIYNQQKNNGGDPLLSIFSLGEGNNYDATSVEDIQAQKRKKKKEIRK
;
A
#
# COMPACT_ATOMS: atom_id res chain seq x y z
N MET A 1 0.14 -2.70 7.45
CA MET A 1 0.05 -3.28 6.10
C MET A 1 0.54 -2.26 5.10
N HIS A 2 1.52 -2.59 4.25
CA HIS A 2 1.96 -1.69 3.18
C HIS A 2 1.21 -2.02 1.89
N ILE A 3 0.51 -1.05 1.31
CA ILE A 3 -0.17 -1.18 0.03
C ILE A 3 0.27 -0.03 -0.86
N ASP A 4 0.70 -0.35 -2.08
CA ASP A 4 1.07 0.66 -3.06
C ASP A 4 0.52 0.35 -4.46
N PHE A 5 0.34 1.42 -5.23
CA PHE A 5 -0.03 1.32 -6.64
C PHE A 5 1.20 1.61 -7.46
N ALA A 6 1.68 0.63 -8.23
CA ALA A 6 2.86 0.84 -9.05
C ALA A 6 2.58 1.96 -10.06
N PRO A 7 3.45 2.98 -10.16
CA PRO A 7 3.25 4.05 -11.11
C PRO A 7 3.32 3.49 -12.53
N PRO A 8 2.48 3.97 -13.47
CA PRO A 8 2.62 3.65 -14.88
C PRO A 8 4.03 4.05 -15.34
N SER A 9 4.77 3.11 -15.90
CA SER A 9 6.12 3.35 -16.44
C SER A 9 6.22 2.84 -17.86
N ASN A 10 7.26 3.22 -18.60
CA ASN A 10 7.53 2.65 -19.92
C ASN A 10 8.05 1.20 -19.85
N GLY A 11 8.35 0.69 -18.65
CA GLY A 11 8.91 -0.64 -18.39
C GLY A 11 7.84 -1.64 -17.94
N THR A 12 8.17 -2.44 -16.92
CA THR A 12 7.35 -3.55 -16.39
C THR A 12 5.90 -3.19 -16.12
N TYR A 13 5.67 -1.97 -15.62
CA TYR A 13 4.36 -1.47 -15.22
C TYR A 13 3.67 -0.63 -16.30
N ASN A 14 4.08 -0.77 -17.58
CA ASN A 14 3.38 -0.13 -18.69
C ASN A 14 1.98 -0.70 -18.80
N ASN A 15 1.01 0.14 -18.43
CA ASN A 15 -0.39 -0.26 -18.42
C ASN A 15 -1.18 0.24 -19.62
N ALA A 16 -0.59 0.95 -20.58
CA ALA A 16 -1.32 1.36 -21.79
C ALA A 16 -1.49 0.20 -22.79
N GLY A 17 -0.65 -0.84 -22.68
CA GLY A 17 -0.62 -2.02 -23.54
C GLY A 17 -1.11 -3.30 -22.86
N SER A 18 -0.55 -4.42 -23.31
CA SER A 18 -0.83 -5.76 -22.79
C SER A 18 -0.26 -5.95 -21.38
N SER A 19 -1.00 -6.67 -20.54
CA SER A 19 -0.57 -7.11 -19.20
C SER A 19 0.52 -8.18 -19.22
N ARG A 20 0.89 -8.69 -20.40
CA ARG A 20 1.92 -9.73 -20.58
C ARG A 20 3.25 -9.39 -19.91
N GLN A 21 3.71 -8.14 -20.00
CA GLN A 21 4.99 -7.78 -19.41
C GLN A 21 4.98 -7.89 -17.89
N LEU A 22 3.91 -7.38 -17.25
CA LEU A 22 3.72 -7.49 -15.81
C LEU A 22 3.53 -8.95 -15.38
N ALA A 23 2.67 -9.71 -16.08
CA ALA A 23 2.43 -11.10 -15.75
C ALA A 23 3.68 -11.98 -15.92
N ASN A 24 4.53 -11.66 -16.91
CA ASN A 24 5.85 -12.28 -17.03
C ASN A 24 6.73 -11.93 -15.84
N TYR A 25 6.84 -10.64 -15.50
CA TYR A 25 7.64 -10.19 -14.35
C TYR A 25 7.23 -10.90 -13.05
N MET A 26 5.93 -11.01 -12.79
CA MET A 26 5.41 -11.74 -11.62
C MET A 26 5.83 -13.23 -11.65
N GLU A 27 5.85 -13.92 -12.79
CA GLU A 27 6.43 -15.27 -12.83
C GLU A 27 7.96 -15.29 -12.67
N HIS A 28 8.67 -14.23 -13.06
CA HIS A 28 10.13 -14.20 -12.95
C HIS A 28 10.61 -14.09 -11.49
N GLU A 29 9.82 -13.50 -10.59
CA GLU A 29 10.14 -13.46 -9.15
C GLU A 29 10.24 -14.87 -8.53
N ASP A 30 9.62 -15.86 -9.15
CA ASP A 30 9.63 -17.26 -8.69
C ASP A 30 10.80 -18.08 -9.27
N LEU A 31 11.55 -17.57 -10.25
CA LEU A 31 12.53 -18.36 -10.99
C LEU A 31 13.60 -18.98 -10.08
N GLU A 32 14.13 -18.23 -9.12
CA GLU A 32 15.13 -18.77 -8.17
C GLU A 32 14.58 -19.87 -7.24
N ARG A 33 13.26 -19.89 -7.01
CA ARG A 33 12.59 -20.93 -6.22
C ARG A 33 12.34 -22.16 -7.09
N MET A 34 11.88 -21.94 -8.32
CA MET A 34 11.67 -23.00 -9.32
C MET A 34 12.98 -23.74 -9.66
N GLU A 35 14.09 -23.02 -9.84
CA GLU A 35 15.42 -23.61 -10.07
C GLU A 35 15.85 -24.55 -8.94
N LYS A 36 15.37 -24.30 -7.71
CA LYS A 36 15.66 -25.11 -6.53
C LYS A 36 14.59 -26.17 -6.26
N GLY A 37 13.64 -26.35 -7.18
CA GLY A 37 12.54 -27.30 -7.04
C GLY A 37 11.55 -26.94 -5.92
N ILE A 38 11.55 -25.69 -5.47
CA ILE A 38 10.62 -25.21 -4.44
C ILE A 38 9.31 -24.86 -5.11
N TYR A 39 8.20 -25.34 -4.54
CA TYR A 39 6.86 -25.03 -5.01
C TYR A 39 6.60 -23.52 -4.98
N THR A 40 5.93 -23.03 -6.03
CA THR A 40 5.54 -21.63 -6.19
C THR A 40 4.05 -21.54 -6.45
N GLU A 41 3.40 -20.53 -5.87
CA GLU A 41 1.97 -20.35 -5.98
C GLU A 41 1.58 -19.92 -7.41
N GLY A 42 0.49 -20.49 -7.94
CA GLY A 42 -0.10 -20.01 -9.18
C GLY A 42 -0.76 -18.64 -9.00
N PHE A 43 -1.26 -18.06 -10.11
CA PHE A 43 -2.13 -16.90 -9.97
C PHE A 43 -3.46 -17.32 -9.32
N PHE A 44 -4.12 -16.38 -8.65
CA PHE A 44 -5.46 -16.58 -8.08
C PHE A 44 -6.37 -15.39 -8.42
N ASN A 45 -7.67 -15.57 -8.29
CA ASN A 45 -8.66 -14.50 -8.36
C ASN A 45 -9.65 -14.62 -7.19
N LEU A 46 -10.84 -14.02 -7.32
CA LEU A 46 -11.87 -14.07 -6.29
C LEU A 46 -12.27 -15.50 -5.87
N THR A 47 -12.32 -16.45 -6.80
CA THR A 47 -12.87 -17.81 -6.57
C THR A 47 -11.89 -18.93 -6.87
N ASP A 48 -10.99 -18.71 -7.82
CA ASP A 48 -10.12 -19.75 -8.37
C ASP A 48 -8.66 -19.52 -7.94
N ASP A 49 -7.96 -20.63 -7.73
CA ASP A 49 -6.52 -20.70 -7.51
C ASP A 49 -5.82 -21.37 -8.72
N ASN A 50 -4.49 -21.37 -8.72
CA ASN A 50 -3.66 -22.06 -9.72
C ASN A 50 -3.97 -21.70 -11.18
N ILE A 51 -4.29 -20.42 -11.41
CA ILE A 51 -4.61 -19.87 -12.72
C ILE A 51 -3.32 -19.70 -13.54
N TYR A 52 -3.32 -20.19 -14.78
CA TYR A 52 -2.20 -20.00 -15.70
C TYR A 52 -2.08 -18.54 -16.15
N LYS A 53 -0.83 -18.05 -16.26
CA LYS A 53 -0.51 -16.72 -16.81
C LYS A 53 -1.19 -16.41 -18.14
N SER A 54 -1.26 -17.37 -19.05
CA SER A 54 -1.91 -17.17 -20.36
C SER A 54 -3.38 -16.77 -20.24
N LYS A 55 -4.09 -17.33 -19.25
CA LYS A 55 -5.47 -16.96 -18.92
C LYS A 55 -5.54 -15.55 -18.32
N VAL A 56 -4.65 -15.22 -17.39
CA VAL A 56 -4.54 -13.87 -16.80
C VAL A 56 -4.38 -12.81 -17.89
N ILE A 57 -3.41 -13.00 -18.79
CA ILE A 57 -3.14 -12.07 -19.90
C ILE A 57 -4.37 -11.91 -20.79
N LYS A 58 -4.96 -13.02 -21.23
CA LYS A 58 -6.16 -13.01 -22.10
C LYS A 58 -7.32 -12.26 -21.42
N ASP A 59 -7.56 -12.55 -20.15
CA ASP A 59 -8.72 -12.05 -19.43
C ASP A 59 -8.59 -10.57 -19.09
N ILE A 60 -7.38 -10.07 -18.78
CA ILE A 60 -7.09 -8.64 -18.56
C ILE A 60 -7.05 -7.87 -19.88
N ASP A 61 -6.37 -8.38 -20.90
CA ASP A 61 -6.19 -7.68 -22.19
C ASP A 61 -7.51 -7.56 -22.98
N SER A 62 -8.49 -8.43 -22.70
CA SER A 62 -9.86 -8.33 -23.25
C SER A 62 -10.78 -7.42 -22.43
N ASN A 63 -10.36 -6.96 -21.24
CA ASN A 63 -11.14 -6.09 -20.35
C ASN A 63 -10.90 -4.60 -20.63
N ILE A 64 -10.95 -4.22 -21.90
CA ILE A 64 -10.56 -2.87 -22.36
C ILE A 64 -11.70 -2.10 -23.02
N GLY A 65 -12.95 -2.44 -22.70
CA GLY A 65 -14.16 -1.88 -23.32
C GLY A 65 -14.15 -0.35 -23.42
N GLN A 66 -14.14 0.16 -24.66
CA GLN A 66 -14.12 1.59 -25.01
C GLN A 66 -12.91 2.39 -24.46
N LEU A 67 -11.82 1.71 -24.08
CA LEU A 67 -10.57 2.37 -23.73
C LEU A 67 -9.80 2.77 -24.99
N LEU A 68 -9.20 3.95 -24.97
CA LEU A 68 -8.33 4.44 -26.04
C LEU A 68 -6.96 3.75 -26.00
N LYS A 69 -6.15 3.94 -27.04
CA LYS A 69 -4.79 3.36 -27.07
C LYS A 69 -3.90 3.87 -25.91
N THR A 70 -4.03 5.15 -25.57
CA THR A 70 -3.25 5.80 -24.50
C THR A 70 -3.84 5.60 -23.11
N ASP A 71 -5.04 5.05 -23.00
CA ASP A 71 -5.67 4.77 -21.73
C ASP A 71 -4.92 3.65 -21.00
N ALA A 72 -4.70 3.76 -19.69
CA ALA A 72 -4.35 2.60 -18.86
C ALA A 72 -5.39 1.48 -19.08
N LYS A 73 -4.96 0.22 -19.09
CA LYS A 73 -5.77 -0.99 -19.30
C LYS A 73 -5.91 -1.79 -18.01
N PHE A 74 -4.90 -1.73 -17.16
CA PHE A 74 -4.86 -2.34 -15.84
C PHE A 74 -4.07 -1.45 -14.87
N TYR A 75 -4.05 -1.85 -13.60
CA TYR A 75 -3.23 -1.26 -12.56
C TYR A 75 -2.54 -2.39 -11.80
N ALA A 76 -1.27 -2.17 -11.47
CA ALA A 76 -0.52 -3.04 -10.58
C ALA A 76 -0.65 -2.53 -9.15
N ILE A 77 -0.89 -3.44 -8.22
CA ILE A 77 -0.98 -3.14 -6.80
C ILE A 77 -0.07 -4.11 -6.07
N HIS A 78 0.72 -3.61 -5.12
CA HIS A 78 1.51 -4.45 -4.24
C HIS A 78 0.88 -4.41 -2.84
N VAL A 79 0.81 -5.57 -2.22
CA VAL A 79 0.29 -5.76 -0.86
C VAL A 79 1.36 -6.52 -0.07
N SER A 80 1.99 -5.82 0.87
CA SER A 80 3.12 -6.32 1.65
C SER A 80 2.80 -6.18 3.15
N PRO A 81 2.38 -7.26 3.81
CA PRO A 81 2.22 -7.27 5.26
C PRO A 81 3.59 -7.13 5.92
N SER A 82 3.61 -6.46 7.06
CA SER A 82 4.77 -6.43 7.95
C SER A 82 5.02 -7.79 8.57
N GLU A 83 6.22 -8.01 9.09
CA GLU A 83 6.57 -9.26 9.78
C GLU A 83 5.60 -9.62 10.91
N LYS A 84 5.12 -8.63 11.67
CA LYS A 84 4.14 -8.86 12.74
C LYS A 84 2.79 -9.33 12.20
N GLU A 85 2.36 -8.78 11.07
CA GLU A 85 1.13 -9.19 10.38
C GLU A 85 1.28 -10.60 9.80
N LEU A 86 2.44 -10.92 9.21
CA LEU A 86 2.75 -12.27 8.69
C LEU A 86 2.68 -13.34 9.79
N ARG A 87 3.20 -13.04 10.99
CA ARG A 87 3.12 -13.96 12.14
C ARG A 87 1.69 -14.29 12.55
N VAL A 88 0.74 -13.37 12.37
CA VAL A 88 -0.68 -13.60 12.67
C VAL A 88 -1.40 -14.29 11.50
N MET A 89 -0.92 -14.10 10.27
CA MET A 89 -1.42 -14.83 9.10
C MET A 89 -1.08 -16.34 9.14
N GLY A 90 0.01 -16.74 9.80
CA GLY A 90 0.36 -18.15 9.93
C GLY A 90 1.80 -18.38 10.34
N SER A 91 2.09 -19.61 10.80
CA SER A 91 3.44 -20.06 11.15
C SER A 91 4.19 -20.69 9.97
N THR A 92 3.46 -21.12 8.94
CA THR A 92 4.03 -21.73 7.72
C THR A 92 3.76 -20.88 6.48
N GLU A 93 4.58 -21.03 5.43
CA GLU A 93 4.34 -20.35 4.14
C GLU A 93 2.96 -20.70 3.55
N GLN A 94 2.50 -21.93 3.74
CA GLN A 94 1.18 -22.37 3.28
C GLN A 94 0.04 -21.68 4.04
N GLU A 95 0.11 -21.64 5.37
CA GLU A 95 -0.89 -20.93 6.18
C GLU A 95 -0.93 -19.45 5.84
N GLN A 96 0.25 -18.81 5.70
CA GLN A 96 0.35 -17.40 5.32
C GLN A 96 -0.20 -17.14 3.92
N THR A 97 0.04 -18.04 2.97
CA THR A 97 -0.52 -17.96 1.61
C THR A 97 -2.05 -17.99 1.64
N GLU A 98 -2.63 -18.95 2.34
CA GLU A 98 -4.09 -19.08 2.42
C GLU A 98 -4.72 -17.90 3.16
N ALA A 99 -4.08 -17.43 4.24
CA ALA A 99 -4.47 -16.21 4.93
C ALA A 99 -4.37 -14.97 4.04
N MET A 100 -3.34 -14.85 3.21
CA MET A 100 -3.19 -13.75 2.26
C MET A 100 -4.28 -13.78 1.18
N LYS A 101 -4.52 -14.93 0.54
CA LYS A 101 -5.63 -15.09 -0.42
C LYS A 101 -6.95 -14.71 0.23
N ARG A 102 -7.19 -15.17 1.45
CA ARG A 102 -8.38 -14.84 2.24
C ARG A 102 -8.50 -13.34 2.50
N TYR A 103 -7.43 -12.68 2.94
CA TYR A 103 -7.40 -11.23 3.14
C TYR A 103 -7.70 -10.46 1.86
N ILE A 104 -7.11 -10.87 0.73
CA ILE A 104 -7.36 -10.22 -0.55
C ILE A 104 -8.83 -10.38 -0.97
N ARG A 105 -9.40 -11.59 -0.81
CA ARG A 105 -10.79 -11.91 -1.19
C ARG A 105 -11.84 -11.30 -0.28
N GLU A 106 -11.66 -11.36 1.03
CA GLU A 106 -12.65 -10.97 2.04
C GLU A 106 -12.55 -9.50 2.47
N VAL A 107 -11.38 -8.88 2.30
CA VAL A 107 -11.14 -7.51 2.77
C VAL A 107 -10.71 -6.59 1.63
N PHE A 108 -9.54 -6.85 1.03
CA PHE A 108 -8.93 -5.86 0.14
C PHE A 108 -9.78 -5.56 -1.10
N ILE A 109 -10.23 -6.59 -1.82
CA ILE A 109 -11.02 -6.41 -3.06
C ILE A 109 -12.42 -5.84 -2.78
N PRO A 110 -13.16 -6.27 -1.74
CA PRO A 110 -14.40 -5.62 -1.33
C PRO A 110 -14.21 -4.12 -1.03
N GLU A 111 -13.21 -3.75 -0.24
CA GLU A 111 -12.95 -2.33 0.07
C GLU A 111 -12.47 -1.53 -1.15
N TYR A 112 -11.67 -2.15 -2.02
CA TYR A 112 -11.29 -1.59 -3.32
C TYR A 112 -12.52 -1.28 -4.19
N ALA A 113 -13.49 -2.20 -4.25
CA ALA A 113 -14.72 -2.02 -5.03
C ALA A 113 -15.61 -0.90 -4.48
N LYS A 114 -15.88 -0.91 -3.18
CA LYS A 114 -16.74 0.08 -2.50
C LYS A 114 -16.18 1.49 -2.64
N ASN A 115 -14.87 1.65 -2.56
CA ASN A 115 -14.18 2.94 -2.61
C ASN A 115 -14.40 3.71 -3.93
N PHE A 116 -14.89 3.06 -4.98
CA PHE A 116 -15.25 3.75 -6.21
C PHE A 116 -16.53 4.59 -6.12
N ASN A 117 -17.37 4.36 -5.10
CA ASN A 117 -18.69 4.99 -4.94
C ASN A 117 -19.60 4.81 -6.16
N LYS A 118 -19.58 3.61 -6.76
CA LYS A 118 -20.30 3.25 -8.01
C LYS A 118 -21.24 2.05 -7.88
N GLY A 119 -21.59 1.66 -6.64
CA GLY A 119 -22.39 0.48 -6.35
C GLY A 119 -21.74 -0.78 -6.93
N LEU A 120 -20.45 -0.96 -6.65
CA LEU A 120 -19.66 -2.11 -7.06
C LEU A 120 -19.45 -3.02 -5.86
N SER A 121 -19.36 -4.32 -6.14
CA SER A 121 -18.93 -5.36 -5.22
C SER A 121 -17.60 -5.96 -5.67
N GLU A 122 -17.03 -6.82 -4.85
CA GLU A 122 -15.85 -7.63 -5.19
C GLU A 122 -16.02 -8.45 -6.47
N THR A 123 -17.25 -8.89 -6.78
CA THR A 123 -17.54 -9.66 -8.00
C THR A 123 -17.46 -8.82 -9.27
N ASP A 124 -17.55 -7.49 -9.16
CA ASP A 124 -17.42 -6.58 -10.29
C ASP A 124 -15.94 -6.28 -10.64
N ILE A 125 -15.01 -6.59 -9.74
CA ILE A 125 -13.59 -6.30 -9.94
C ILE A 125 -12.94 -7.43 -10.71
N LYS A 126 -12.31 -7.10 -11.84
CA LYS A 126 -11.49 -8.06 -12.58
C LYS A 126 -10.06 -7.98 -12.11
N PHE A 127 -9.64 -8.93 -11.28
CA PHE A 127 -8.27 -8.98 -10.77
C PHE A 127 -7.67 -10.38 -10.83
N TYR A 128 -6.35 -10.43 -10.81
CA TYR A 128 -5.56 -11.63 -10.55
C TYR A 128 -4.43 -11.27 -9.61
N GLY A 129 -4.20 -12.11 -8.61
CA GLY A 129 -3.08 -11.99 -7.68
C GLY A 129 -2.05 -13.10 -7.88
N LYS A 130 -0.82 -12.84 -7.43
CA LYS A 130 0.21 -13.87 -7.25
C LYS A 130 1.00 -13.54 -5.98
N ILE A 131 1.26 -14.56 -5.17
CA ILE A 131 1.96 -14.42 -3.89
C ILE A 131 3.41 -14.84 -4.10
N HIS A 132 4.32 -14.05 -3.55
CA HIS A 132 5.75 -14.27 -3.60
C HIS A 132 6.32 -14.29 -2.19
N PHE A 133 7.47 -14.95 -2.07
CA PHE A 133 8.23 -15.06 -0.85
C PHE A 133 9.67 -14.65 -1.16
N ASP A 134 10.03 -13.44 -0.75
CA ASP A 134 11.37 -12.89 -0.95
C ASP A 134 12.42 -13.65 -0.13
N ARG A 135 13.62 -13.74 -0.70
CA ARG A 135 14.84 -14.14 0.01
C ARG A 135 15.73 -12.92 0.24
N ASN A 136 15.43 -12.09 1.23
CA ASN A 136 16.48 -11.18 1.68
C ASN A 136 17.43 -11.91 2.64
N ARG A 137 18.73 -11.79 2.33
CA ARG A 137 19.89 -12.36 3.03
C ARG A 137 20.25 -11.61 4.32
N SER A 138 19.25 -11.12 5.04
CA SER A 138 19.38 -10.63 6.41
C SER A 138 18.52 -11.51 7.30
N ASP A 139 18.78 -11.53 8.61
CA ASP A 139 18.14 -12.44 9.59
C ASP A 139 16.60 -12.30 9.72
N ASN A 140 15.94 -11.54 8.84
CA ASN A 140 14.50 -11.38 8.77
C ASN A 140 13.87 -12.40 7.80
N ASN A 141 13.40 -13.51 8.37
CA ASN A 141 12.94 -14.73 7.69
C ASN A 141 11.52 -14.68 7.08
N LEU A 142 10.83 -13.54 7.10
CA LEU A 142 9.44 -13.43 6.64
C LEU A 142 9.25 -12.20 5.75
N ASN A 143 9.19 -12.42 4.44
CA ASN A 143 8.88 -11.37 3.47
C ASN A 143 7.97 -11.95 2.37
N MET A 144 6.74 -12.30 2.76
CA MET A 144 5.68 -12.66 1.83
C MET A 144 4.99 -11.39 1.36
N HIS A 145 4.82 -11.22 0.04
CA HIS A 145 4.03 -10.15 -0.56
C HIS A 145 3.13 -10.67 -1.66
N CYS A 146 2.13 -9.87 -2.02
CA CYS A 146 1.22 -10.18 -3.11
C CYS A 146 1.23 -9.07 -4.15
N HIS A 147 1.45 -9.46 -5.40
CA HIS A 147 1.23 -8.61 -6.56
C HIS A 147 -0.19 -8.84 -7.08
N LEU A 148 -0.92 -7.76 -7.36
CA LEU A 148 -2.23 -7.80 -8.01
C LEU A 148 -2.19 -7.07 -9.34
N ILE A 149 -2.81 -7.67 -10.36
CA ILE A 149 -3.15 -7.04 -11.64
C ILE A 149 -4.66 -6.80 -11.64
N VAL A 150 -5.10 -5.55 -11.69
CA VAL A 150 -6.52 -5.18 -11.69
C VAL A 150 -6.88 -4.48 -12.98
N GLY A 151 -7.90 -4.95 -13.69
CA GLY A 151 -8.41 -4.32 -14.91
C GLY A 151 -8.94 -2.90 -14.65
N ARG A 152 -8.77 -1.98 -15.61
CA ARG A 152 -9.37 -0.64 -15.54
C ARG A 152 -10.88 -0.67 -15.73
N LYS A 153 -11.44 -1.79 -16.19
CA LYS A 153 -12.88 -1.95 -16.35
C LYS A 153 -13.40 -2.92 -15.29
N ASP A 154 -14.68 -2.77 -14.96
CA ASP A 154 -15.39 -3.84 -14.25
C ASP A 154 -15.45 -5.11 -15.11
N GLN A 155 -15.81 -6.24 -14.50
CA GLN A 155 -15.95 -7.51 -15.20
C GLN A 155 -16.92 -7.42 -16.40
N SER A 156 -17.95 -6.59 -16.30
CA SER A 156 -18.93 -6.37 -17.38
C SER A 156 -18.44 -5.48 -18.53
N ASN A 157 -17.21 -4.94 -18.46
CA ASN A 157 -16.61 -4.04 -19.45
C ASN A 157 -17.34 -2.69 -19.61
N LYS A 158 -18.16 -2.27 -18.63
CA LYS A 158 -19.01 -1.06 -18.69
C LYS A 158 -18.41 0.11 -17.92
N LYS A 159 -18.09 -0.06 -16.63
CA LYS A 159 -17.61 1.01 -15.74
C LYS A 159 -16.09 1.16 -15.82
N LYS A 160 -15.59 2.40 -15.83
CA LYS A 160 -14.14 2.69 -15.70
C LYS A 160 -13.78 2.83 -14.22
N LEU A 161 -12.77 2.09 -13.80
CA LEU A 161 -12.26 1.97 -12.43
C LEU A 161 -10.79 2.39 -12.45
N SER A 162 -10.50 3.62 -12.02
CA SER A 162 -9.14 4.13 -11.94
C SER A 162 -8.83 4.48 -10.48
N PRO A 163 -7.96 3.72 -9.79
CA PRO A 163 -7.55 4.04 -8.42
C PRO A 163 -6.61 5.27 -8.35
N LEU A 164 -6.11 5.70 -9.51
CA LEU A 164 -5.22 6.86 -9.67
C LEU A 164 -5.97 8.15 -10.04
N THR A 165 -7.31 8.16 -9.96
CA THR A 165 -8.07 9.39 -10.18
C THR A 165 -7.84 10.41 -9.06
N ASN A 166 -8.05 11.70 -9.38
CA ASN A 166 -8.06 12.80 -8.41
C ASN A 166 -9.47 13.06 -7.84
N HIS A 167 -10.51 12.46 -8.43
CA HIS A 167 -11.88 12.53 -7.90
C HIS A 167 -12.03 11.58 -6.72
N LYS A 168 -12.61 12.01 -5.60
CA LYS A 168 -12.81 11.16 -4.40
C LYS A 168 -14.28 10.79 -4.18
N ASP A 169 -15.13 11.79 -3.97
CA ASP A 169 -16.58 11.62 -3.81
C ASP A 169 -17.34 12.69 -4.61
N THR A 170 -17.14 12.68 -5.93
CA THR A 170 -17.77 13.69 -6.79
C THR A 170 -19.23 13.32 -7.01
N LYS A 171 -20.16 14.09 -6.43
CA LYS A 171 -21.61 13.86 -6.56
C LYS A 171 -22.22 14.54 -7.79
N ASN A 172 -21.59 15.62 -8.26
CA ASN A 172 -22.11 16.50 -9.29
C ASN A 172 -21.22 16.51 -10.54
N GLY A 173 -21.85 16.61 -11.71
CA GLY A 173 -21.15 16.66 -12.99
C GLY A 173 -21.18 15.35 -13.78
N VAL A 174 -20.38 15.29 -14.84
CA VAL A 174 -20.32 14.15 -15.77
C VAL A 174 -19.61 12.95 -15.14
N ILE A 175 -18.65 13.20 -14.26
CA ILE A 175 -17.92 12.18 -13.49
C ILE A 175 -18.57 12.10 -12.11
N LYS A 176 -19.20 10.96 -11.82
CA LYS A 176 -19.75 10.65 -10.50
C LYS A 176 -18.93 9.58 -9.80
N GLY A 177 -18.76 9.73 -8.49
CA GLY A 177 -17.92 8.88 -7.64
C GLY A 177 -16.46 9.36 -7.59
N GLY A 178 -15.54 8.43 -7.40
CA GLY A 178 -14.11 8.73 -7.30
C GLY A 178 -13.33 7.54 -6.78
N PHE A 179 -12.18 7.78 -6.16
CA PHE A 179 -11.42 6.80 -5.41
C PHE A 179 -10.53 7.52 -4.40
N ASP A 180 -10.68 7.23 -3.11
CA ASP A 180 -9.80 7.80 -2.09
C ASP A 180 -8.79 6.76 -1.60
N ARG A 181 -7.54 6.89 -2.03
CA ARG A 181 -6.46 5.98 -1.63
C ARG A 181 -6.21 5.96 -0.12
N VAL A 182 -6.36 7.11 0.55
CA VAL A 182 -6.21 7.21 2.01
C VAL A 182 -7.29 6.37 2.69
N ASN A 183 -8.54 6.50 2.23
CA ASN A 183 -9.66 5.71 2.74
C ASN A 183 -9.45 4.21 2.52
N LEU A 184 -9.00 3.79 1.32
CA LEU A 184 -8.71 2.38 1.05
C LEU A 184 -7.70 1.83 2.04
N PHE A 185 -6.59 2.53 2.26
CA PHE A 185 -5.51 2.03 3.11
C PHE A 185 -5.97 1.90 4.57
N GLN A 186 -6.78 2.84 5.05
CA GLN A 186 -7.38 2.77 6.39
C GLN A 186 -8.36 1.60 6.52
N GLU A 187 -9.30 1.44 5.58
CA GLU A 187 -10.30 0.36 5.62
C GLU A 187 -9.66 -1.02 5.45
N ALA A 188 -8.66 -1.13 4.56
CA ALA A 188 -7.92 -2.37 4.38
C ALA A 188 -7.12 -2.75 5.65
N GLU A 189 -6.49 -1.78 6.31
CA GLU A 189 -5.79 -1.98 7.58
C GLU A 189 -6.75 -2.42 8.69
N GLN A 190 -7.87 -1.72 8.88
CA GLN A 190 -8.87 -2.10 9.88
C GLN A 190 -9.53 -3.45 9.57
N GLY A 191 -9.74 -3.76 8.28
CA GLY A 191 -10.28 -5.03 7.84
C GLY A 191 -9.31 -6.17 8.12
N PHE A 192 -8.00 -5.96 7.94
CA PHE A 192 -6.97 -6.91 8.37
C PHE A 192 -7.07 -7.16 9.88
N ASP A 193 -7.13 -6.08 10.68
CA ASP A 193 -7.17 -6.17 12.14
C ASP A 193 -8.38 -6.96 12.63
N LYS A 194 -9.56 -6.73 12.03
CA LYS A 194 -10.79 -7.46 12.32
C LYS A 194 -10.70 -8.93 11.88
N LEU A 195 -10.18 -9.20 10.68
CA LEU A 195 -10.13 -10.54 10.09
C LEU A 195 -9.23 -11.48 10.89
N PHE A 196 -8.10 -10.97 11.37
CA PHE A 196 -7.07 -11.76 12.06
C PHE A 196 -7.01 -11.52 13.58
N GLY A 197 -7.85 -10.63 14.12
CA GLY A 197 -7.79 -10.23 15.52
C GLY A 197 -6.46 -9.55 15.89
N TYR A 198 -5.86 -8.83 14.94
CA TYR A 198 -4.59 -8.14 15.15
C TYR A 198 -4.80 -6.86 15.94
N ASN A 199 -4.22 -6.79 17.14
CA ASN A 199 -4.25 -5.59 17.97
C ASN A 199 -3.10 -4.66 17.61
N ARG A 200 -3.33 -3.86 16.56
CA ARG A 200 -2.36 -2.90 16.03
C ARG A 200 -2.03 -1.81 17.04
N GLN A 201 -0.74 -1.50 17.19
CA GLN A 201 -0.30 -0.33 17.95
C GLN A 201 -0.43 0.93 17.08
N LEU A 202 -0.69 2.10 17.68
CA LEU A 202 -0.81 3.35 16.94
C LEU A 202 0.40 3.59 16.04
N SER A 203 1.61 3.31 16.54
CA SER A 203 2.84 3.50 15.77
C SER A 203 2.99 2.62 14.52
N GLU A 204 2.18 1.57 14.39
CA GLU A 204 2.11 0.67 13.24
C GLU A 204 0.98 1.04 12.27
N SER A 205 0.10 1.97 12.65
CA SER A 205 -1.06 2.35 11.86
C SER A 205 -0.68 3.20 10.65
N PHE A 206 -1.47 3.05 9.60
CA PHE A 206 -1.40 3.90 8.42
C PHE A 206 -1.60 5.38 8.79
N GLU A 207 -2.54 5.68 9.68
CA GLU A 207 -2.83 7.06 10.11
C GLU A 207 -1.60 7.72 10.73
N TYR A 208 -0.91 7.01 11.64
CA TYR A 208 0.31 7.51 12.26
C TYR A 208 1.40 7.75 11.20
N ALA A 209 1.67 6.76 10.34
CA ALA A 209 2.68 6.88 9.30
C ALA A 209 2.39 8.02 8.31
N ASN A 210 1.14 8.14 7.86
CA ASN A 210 0.71 9.21 6.96
C ASN A 210 0.80 10.60 7.62
N THR A 211 0.44 10.71 8.90
CA THR A 211 0.54 11.98 9.65
C THR A 211 2.00 12.38 9.90
N MET A 212 2.87 11.43 10.26
CA MET A 212 4.30 11.70 10.41
C MET A 212 4.94 12.20 9.12
N LYS A 213 4.52 11.64 7.98
CA LYS A 213 5.05 12.00 6.66
C LYS A 213 4.48 13.34 6.17
N ASN A 214 3.16 13.47 6.15
CA ASN A 214 2.45 14.52 5.41
C ASN A 214 1.72 15.55 6.31
N GLY A 215 1.55 15.28 7.60
CA GLY A 215 0.78 16.11 8.52
C GLY A 215 1.47 17.43 8.90
N SER A 216 0.70 18.33 9.51
CA SER A 216 1.25 19.58 10.07
C SER A 216 2.14 19.30 11.28
N ILE A 217 2.98 20.26 11.69
CA ILE A 217 3.81 20.12 12.90
C ILE A 217 2.95 19.81 14.13
N ASN A 218 1.80 20.47 14.26
CA ASN A 218 0.87 20.26 15.36
C ASN A 218 0.28 18.84 15.36
N ASP A 219 -0.07 18.30 14.20
CA ASP A 219 -0.61 16.94 14.10
C ASP A 219 0.46 15.89 14.43
N LYS A 220 1.71 16.14 14.01
CA LYS A 220 2.85 15.28 14.37
C LYS A 220 3.09 15.26 15.88
N LEU A 221 3.06 16.43 16.54
CA LEU A 221 3.21 16.51 17.99
C LEU A 221 2.08 15.74 18.72
N LYS A 222 0.82 15.92 18.29
CA LYS A 222 -0.32 15.19 18.86
C LYS A 222 -0.17 13.68 18.73
N MET A 223 0.25 13.19 17.55
CA MET A 223 0.46 11.76 17.33
C MET A 223 1.61 11.20 18.19
N GLN A 224 2.67 11.97 18.41
CA GLN A 224 3.77 11.59 19.31
C GLN A 224 3.31 11.53 20.77
N GLU A 225 2.52 12.51 21.23
CA GLU A 225 1.92 12.51 22.57
C GLU A 225 1.02 11.28 22.79
N GLN A 226 0.14 10.96 21.83
CA GLN A 226 -0.71 9.78 21.88
C GLN A 226 0.12 8.48 21.94
N LYS A 227 1.18 8.38 21.14
CA LYS A 227 2.10 7.24 21.17
C LYS A 227 2.78 7.07 22.53
N LEU A 228 3.09 8.16 23.24
CA LEU A 228 3.68 8.10 24.58
C LEU A 228 2.67 7.67 25.64
N GLN A 229 1.38 7.98 25.44
CA GLN A 229 0.28 7.58 26.32
C GLN A 229 -0.16 6.13 26.10
N GLU A 230 0.22 5.50 24.99
CA GLU A 230 -0.11 4.09 24.74
C GLU A 230 0.50 3.18 25.83
N PRO A 231 -0.30 2.26 26.40
CA PRO A 231 0.22 1.29 27.35
C PRO A 231 1.28 0.41 26.69
N LYS A 232 2.53 0.50 27.15
CA LYS A 232 3.60 -0.38 26.68
C LYS A 232 3.33 -1.81 27.17
N GLN A 233 3.06 -2.73 26.24
CA GLN A 233 3.10 -4.17 26.54
C GLN A 233 4.56 -4.61 26.65
N TYR A 234 5.08 -4.66 27.86
CA TYR A 234 6.34 -5.36 28.13
C TYR A 234 6.04 -6.86 28.22
N LEU A 235 6.57 -7.65 27.28
CA LEU A 235 6.66 -9.10 27.44
C LEU A 235 7.80 -9.40 28.41
N VAL A 236 7.48 -9.51 29.70
CA VAL A 236 8.36 -10.14 30.68
C VAL A 236 8.21 -11.65 30.47
N GLY A 237 9.33 -12.33 30.21
CA GLY A 237 9.38 -13.78 30.07
C GLY A 237 8.77 -14.47 31.29
N GLU A 238 7.87 -15.41 30.99
CA GLU A 238 7.21 -16.38 31.87
C GLU A 238 6.48 -15.82 33.11
N ASN A 239 5.16 -16.06 33.11
CA ASN A 239 4.14 -15.70 34.10
C ASN A 239 3.52 -14.29 33.97
N LYS A 240 2.26 -14.29 33.51
CA LYS A 240 1.36 -13.16 33.35
C LYS A 240 1.30 -12.29 34.61
N ILE A 241 1.83 -11.07 34.54
CA ILE A 241 1.35 -9.92 35.33
C ILE A 241 1.22 -8.73 34.38
N ARG A 242 -0.01 -8.24 34.17
CA ARG A 242 -0.28 -6.94 33.54
C ARG A 242 0.03 -5.85 34.56
N ILE A 243 1.19 -5.21 34.45
CA ILE A 243 1.47 -3.99 35.21
C ILE A 243 1.02 -2.80 34.36
N PHE A 244 -0.07 -2.16 34.77
CA PHE A 244 -0.44 -0.84 34.27
C PHE A 244 0.37 0.20 35.04
N GLN A 245 1.36 0.83 34.39
CA GLN A 245 1.94 2.06 34.94
C GLN A 245 1.01 3.23 34.59
N SER A 246 0.14 3.59 35.52
CA SER A 246 -0.44 4.94 35.54
C SER A 246 0.68 5.90 35.94
N SER A 247 1.12 6.76 35.03
CA SER A 247 2.07 7.82 35.34
C SER A 247 1.38 8.83 36.27
N GLU A 248 1.67 8.75 37.56
CA GLU A 248 1.35 9.81 38.51
C GLU A 248 2.31 10.99 38.28
N LYS A 249 1.67 12.14 38.03
CA LYS A 249 2.06 13.54 38.12
C LYS A 249 3.49 13.97 38.51
N ASP A 250 3.91 14.98 37.75
CA ASP A 250 4.57 16.22 38.16
C ASP A 250 5.86 16.13 38.98
N ASN A 251 6.99 16.36 38.29
CA ASN A 251 8.10 17.10 38.90
C ASN A 251 8.70 18.08 37.90
N MET A 252 8.31 19.34 38.10
CA MET A 252 8.84 20.53 37.46
C MET A 252 10.28 20.75 37.95
N ILE A 253 11.28 20.46 37.12
CA ILE A 253 12.67 20.88 37.37
C ILE A 253 13.01 21.96 36.34
N SER A 254 12.95 23.21 36.79
CA SER A 254 13.41 24.38 36.05
C SER A 254 14.94 24.43 36.07
N CYS A 255 15.58 24.24 34.91
CA CYS A 255 17.01 24.49 34.76
C CYS A 255 17.21 25.96 34.36
N ASN A 256 17.65 26.79 35.31
CA ASN A 256 18.21 28.10 35.02
C ASN A 256 19.68 27.91 34.64
N LEU A 257 20.07 28.23 33.40
CA LEU A 257 21.48 28.28 33.00
C LEU A 257 21.87 29.70 32.63
N ASN A 258 22.68 30.32 33.48
CA ASN A 258 23.46 31.50 33.15
C ASN A 258 24.88 31.35 33.72
N SER A 259 25.83 30.99 32.86
CA SER A 259 27.20 31.52 32.90
C SER A 259 27.93 31.25 31.57
N LYS A 260 28.19 32.36 30.87
CA LYS A 260 29.33 32.59 29.95
C LYS A 260 30.63 32.37 30.76
N VAL A 261 31.80 31.97 30.26
CA VAL A 261 32.45 31.87 28.93
C VAL A 261 33.82 31.21 29.23
N ASP A 262 34.36 30.34 28.36
CA ASP A 262 35.59 30.59 27.58
C ASP A 262 36.27 29.36 26.97
N THR A 263 37.00 29.66 25.90
CA THR A 263 37.41 28.80 24.80
C THR A 263 38.86 28.34 24.95
N LYS A 264 39.18 27.06 24.64
CA LYS A 264 40.46 26.68 23.99
C LYS A 264 40.45 25.24 23.45
N HIS A 265 40.64 25.13 22.14
CA HIS A 265 40.84 23.92 21.36
C HIS A 265 42.21 23.25 21.63
N ILE A 266 42.24 21.91 21.69
CA ILE A 266 43.31 21.07 21.09
C ILE A 266 42.65 19.82 20.47
N TYR A 267 42.94 19.59 19.18
CA TYR A 267 42.57 18.41 18.38
C TYR A 267 43.53 17.24 18.65
N ASN A 268 43.02 16.02 18.87
CA ASN A 268 43.15 14.91 17.90
C ASN A 268 42.56 13.58 18.40
N GLN A 269 41.67 13.04 17.54
CA GLN A 269 41.46 11.64 17.13
C GLN A 269 41.36 10.52 18.17
N GLN A 270 40.15 9.94 18.27
CA GLN A 270 39.88 8.58 17.78
C GLN A 270 38.37 8.40 17.52
N LYS A 271 38.04 8.06 16.27
CA LYS A 271 36.68 7.79 15.79
C LYS A 271 36.25 6.40 16.24
N ASN A 272 35.11 6.31 16.93
CA ASN A 272 34.28 5.11 16.97
C ASN A 272 32.81 5.56 16.94
N ASN A 273 32.27 5.74 15.73
CA ASN A 273 30.84 5.87 15.52
C ASN A 273 30.27 4.45 15.34
N GLY A 274 29.68 3.91 16.41
CA GLY A 274 28.69 2.84 16.30
C GLY A 274 27.39 3.46 15.80
N GLY A 275 27.18 3.39 14.49
CA GLY A 275 25.93 3.83 13.85
C GLY A 275 24.86 2.75 13.95
N ASP A 276 23.69 3.16 14.42
CA ASP A 276 22.41 2.46 14.30
C ASP A 276 22.17 1.94 12.86
N PRO A 277 21.81 0.66 12.67
CA PRO A 277 21.51 0.12 11.35
C PRO A 277 20.00 0.21 11.05
N LEU A 278 19.44 1.41 10.86
CA LEU A 278 18.04 1.56 10.40
C LEU A 278 17.78 2.72 9.41
N LEU A 279 18.81 3.20 8.70
CA LEU A 279 18.63 4.34 7.77
C LEU A 279 19.25 4.15 6.38
N SER A 280 19.11 2.98 5.76
CA SER A 280 19.61 2.82 4.38
C SER A 280 18.78 1.89 3.49
N ILE A 281 17.52 2.27 3.20
CA ILE A 281 16.83 1.90 1.93
C ILE A 281 15.95 3.07 1.45
N PHE A 282 16.46 4.30 1.45
CA PHE A 282 15.78 5.39 0.74
C PHE A 282 16.78 6.17 -0.11
N SER A 283 16.89 5.78 -1.37
CA SER A 283 17.09 6.73 -2.47
C SER A 283 16.78 6.06 -3.81
N LEU A 284 15.63 6.41 -4.41
CA LEU A 284 15.50 6.94 -5.77
C LEU A 284 14.01 6.93 -6.17
N GLY A 285 13.49 8.14 -6.37
CA GLY A 285 12.11 8.41 -6.76
C GLY A 285 11.82 9.88 -6.51
N GLU A 286 12.55 10.74 -7.23
CA GLU A 286 12.32 12.18 -7.25
C GLU A 286 10.84 12.46 -7.53
N GLY A 287 10.22 13.15 -6.58
CA GLY A 287 8.88 13.69 -6.75
C GLY A 287 8.90 14.77 -7.81
N ASN A 288 8.58 14.40 -9.04
CA ASN A 288 8.13 15.37 -10.02
C ASN A 288 6.62 15.55 -9.85
N ASN A 289 6.26 16.69 -9.26
CA ASN A 289 4.95 17.30 -9.44
C ASN A 289 4.76 17.58 -10.93
N TYR A 290 4.21 16.61 -11.66
CA TYR A 290 3.58 16.88 -12.94
C TYR A 290 2.14 17.28 -12.64
N ASP A 291 1.87 18.56 -12.82
CA ASP A 291 0.53 19.10 -12.99
C ASP A 291 -0.04 18.51 -14.29
N ALA A 292 -0.48 17.25 -14.22
CA ALA A 292 -1.22 16.61 -15.29
C ALA A 292 -2.66 17.13 -15.20
N THR A 293 -2.88 18.34 -15.73
CA THR A 293 -4.22 18.80 -16.08
C THR A 293 -4.83 17.70 -16.96
N SER A 294 -5.89 17.06 -16.48
CA SER A 294 -6.46 15.92 -17.20
C SER A 294 -6.88 16.39 -18.60
N VAL A 295 -6.51 15.63 -19.63
CA VAL A 295 -6.97 15.86 -21.01
C VAL A 295 -8.52 15.79 -21.08
N GLU A 296 -9.14 15.15 -20.09
CA GLU A 296 -10.58 15.07 -19.88
C GLU A 296 -11.21 16.44 -19.57
N ASP A 297 -10.53 17.30 -18.80
CA ASP A 297 -10.96 18.68 -18.54
C ASP A 297 -10.85 19.58 -19.79
N ILE A 298 -9.78 19.42 -20.57
CA ILE A 298 -9.58 20.16 -21.83
C ILE A 298 -10.61 19.74 -22.89
N GLN A 299 -10.97 18.45 -22.96
CA GLN A 299 -12.00 17.96 -23.89
C GLN A 299 -13.42 18.34 -23.46
N ALA A 300 -13.72 18.39 -22.15
CA ALA A 300 -15.01 18.86 -21.64
C ALA A 300 -15.21 20.35 -21.91
N GLN A 301 -14.17 21.17 -21.77
CA GLN A 301 -14.22 22.61 -22.12
C GLN A 301 -14.36 22.85 -23.62
N LYS A 302 -13.65 22.08 -24.48
CA LYS A 302 -13.80 22.18 -25.95
C LYS A 302 -15.20 21.79 -26.44
N ARG A 303 -15.87 20.83 -25.78
CA ARG A 303 -17.26 20.46 -26.09
C ARG A 303 -18.29 21.52 -25.68
N LYS A 304 -18.02 22.32 -24.64
CA LYS A 304 -18.88 23.47 -24.26
C LYS A 304 -18.75 24.62 -25.27
N LYS A 305 -17.53 25.00 -25.68
CA LYS A 305 -17.32 26.04 -26.71
C LYS A 305 -17.96 25.70 -28.07
N LYS A 306 -18.00 24.41 -28.46
CA LYS A 306 -18.64 24.00 -29.73
C LYS A 306 -20.17 24.02 -29.71
N LYS A 307 -20.80 24.09 -28.53
CA LYS A 307 -22.27 24.24 -28.36
C LYS A 307 -22.72 25.70 -28.31
N GLU A 308 -21.86 26.63 -27.90
CA GLU A 308 -22.14 28.08 -27.93
C GLU A 308 -22.06 28.68 -29.34
N ILE A 309 -21.25 28.12 -30.24
CA ILE A 309 -21.06 28.63 -31.62
C ILE A 309 -22.18 28.15 -32.58
N ARG A 310 -23.21 27.45 -32.08
CA ARG A 310 -24.36 26.97 -32.89
C ARG A 310 -25.72 27.44 -32.36
N LYS A 311 -25.76 28.65 -31.79
CA LYS A 311 -27.00 29.42 -31.63
C LYS A 311 -26.89 30.72 -32.40
#